data_AF-A0A844EQ85-F1
#
_entry.id   AF-A0A844EQ85-F1
#
_cell.length_a   1.000
_cell.length_b   1.000
_cell.length_c   1.000
_cell.angle_alpha   90.00
_cell.angle_beta   90.00
_cell.angle_gamma   90.00
#
_symmetry.space_group_name_H-M   'P 1'
#
loop_
_entity.id
_entity.type
_entity.pdbx_description
1 polymer ?
#
loop_
_entity_poly.entity_id
_entity_poly.type
_entity_poly.pdbx_seq_one_letter_code
_entity_poly.pdbx_strand_id
1 'polypeptide(L)' 'MSENEKRRFKATIDGKDYVLVGNGTVDHMQAVTDLLNEQLNQLKEA' A
#
# COMPACT_ATOMS: atom_id res chain seq x y z
N MET A 1 14.66 17.29 12.09
CA MET A 1 14.51 16.18 11.12
C MET A 1 13.29 16.51 10.30
N SER A 2 13.45 16.72 9.00
CA SER A 2 12.44 17.34 8.15
C SER A 2 11.31 16.36 7.84
N GLU A 3 10.05 16.75 8.05
CA GLU A 3 8.81 15.96 7.87
C GLU A 3 8.51 15.55 6.40
N ASN A 4 9.52 15.57 5.53
CA ASN A 4 9.38 15.43 4.08
C ASN A 4 10.25 14.31 3.48
N GLU A 5 10.77 13.40 4.32
CA GLU A 5 11.49 12.22 3.84
C GLU A 5 10.51 11.18 3.30
N LYS A 6 10.44 11.11 1.96
CA LYS A 6 9.73 10.05 1.24
C LYS A 6 10.30 8.69 1.66
N ARG A 7 9.46 7.87 2.27
CA ARG A 7 9.79 6.49 2.64
C ARG A 7 9.33 5.54 1.56
N ARG A 8 10.05 4.43 1.43
CA ARG A 8 9.70 3.32 0.55
C ARG A 8 9.00 2.26 1.36
N PHE A 9 7.83 1.84 0.92
CA PHE A 9 7.02 0.80 1.54
C PHE A 9 6.89 -0.35 0.55
N LYS A 10 7.18 -1.56 1.00
CA LYS A 10 6.92 -2.76 0.21
C LYS A 10 5.48 -3.16 0.45
N ALA A 11 4.74 -3.38 -0.63
CA ALA A 11 3.34 -3.79 -0.58
C ALA A 11 3.12 -4.90 -1.61
N THR A 12 2.46 -5.97 -1.20
CA THR A 12 2.02 -7.02 -2.11
C THR A 12 0.58 -6.74 -2.48
N ILE A 13 0.35 -6.39 -3.76
CA ILE A 13 -0.96 -6.06 -4.30
C ILE A 13 -1.28 -7.14 -5.34
N ASP A 14 -2.37 -7.86 -5.13
CA ASP A 14 -2.81 -8.95 -6.01
C ASP A 14 -1.72 -10.03 -6.27
N GLY A 15 -0.97 -10.39 -5.24
CA GLY A 15 0.13 -11.36 -5.33
C GLY A 15 1.37 -10.85 -6.08
N LYS A 16 1.41 -9.56 -6.44
CA LYS A 16 2.57 -8.91 -7.06
C LYS A 16 3.21 -7.93 -6.07
N ASP A 17 4.53 -7.91 -6.03
CA ASP A 17 5.27 -7.02 -5.14
C ASP A 17 5.51 -5.65 -5.78
N TYR A 18 5.14 -4.61 -5.06
CA TYR A 18 5.31 -3.21 -5.43
C TYR A 18 6.08 -2.44 -4.34
N VAL A 19 6.71 -1.36 -4.77
CA VAL A 19 7.35 -0.39 -3.87
C VAL A 19 6.61 0.93 -3.97
N LEU A 20 5.86 1.26 -2.93
CA LEU A 20 5.15 2.53 -2.77
C LEU A 20 6.11 3.57 -2.19
N VAL A 21 6.07 4.80 -2.71
CA VAL A 21 6.91 5.90 -2.22
C VAL A 21 6.00 7.01 -1.70
N GLY A 22 6.10 7.33 -0.41
CA GLY A 22 5.22 8.32 0.21
C GLY A 22 5.70 8.82 1.56
N ASN A 23 5.03 9.84 2.07
CA ASN A 23 5.32 10.46 3.37
C ASN A 23 4.46 9.87 4.51
N GLY A 24 3.66 8.84 4.22
CA GLY A 24 2.79 8.20 5.21
C GLY A 24 3.54 7.37 6.24
N THR A 25 2.85 6.96 7.31
CA THR A 25 3.36 5.97 8.25
C THR A 25 3.27 4.57 7.63
N VAL A 26 4.03 3.61 8.19
CA VAL A 26 3.96 2.19 7.79
C VAL A 26 2.53 1.68 7.95
N ASP A 27 1.90 1.93 9.10
CA ASP A 27 0.54 1.47 9.40
C ASP A 27 -0.50 2.04 8.41
N HIS A 28 -0.35 3.31 8.02
CA HIS A 28 -1.24 3.91 7.02
C HIS A 28 -1.07 3.26 5.65
N MET A 29 0.17 3.02 5.21
CA MET A 29 0.44 2.36 3.93
C MET A 29 -0.01 0.90 3.94
N GLN A 30 0.08 0.22 5.08
CA GLN A 30 -0.43 -1.13 5.26
C GLN A 30 -1.96 -1.16 5.11
N ALA A 31 -2.67 -0.27 5.82
CA ALA A 31 -4.13 -0.19 5.74
C ALA A 31 -4.63 0.12 4.31
N VAL A 32 -3.92 0.98 3.57
CA VAL A 32 -4.22 1.25 2.15
C VAL A 32 -4.01 0.00 1.29
N THR A 33 -2.93 -0.75 1.54
CA THR A 33 -2.64 -1.99 0.80
C THR A 33 -3.69 -3.06 1.06
N ASP A 34 -4.12 -3.20 2.31
CA ASP A 34 -5.16 -4.17 2.71
C ASP A 34 -6.50 -3.82 2.06
N LEU A 35 -6.91 -2.54 2.12
CA LEU A 35 -8.13 -2.05 1.48
C LEU A 35 -8.10 -2.26 -0.04
N LEU A 36 -6.96 -1.99 -0.68
CA LEU A 36 -6.79 -2.19 -2.12
C LEU A 36 -6.96 -3.66 -2.50
N ASN A 37 -6.34 -4.57 -1.75
CA ASN A 37 -6.48 -6.01 -2.00
C ASN A 37 -7.93 -6.48 -1.80
N GLU A 38 -8.62 -5.98 -0.78
CA GLU A 38 -10.04 -6.30 -0.56
C GLU A 38 -10.90 -5.87 -1.75
N GLN A 39 -10.72 -4.64 -2.24
CA GLN A 39 -11.45 -4.13 -3.40
C GLN A 39 -11.13 -4.89 -4.69
N LEU A 40 -9.86 -5.26 -4.89
CA LEU A 40 -9.45 -6.07 -6.05
C LEU A 40 -10.08 -7.46 -6.03
N ASN A 41 -10.19 -8.09 -4.85
CA ASN A 41 -10.87 -9.37 -4.71
C ASN A 41 -12.35 -9.24 -5.07
N GLN A 42 -13.04 -8.22 -4.55
CA GLN A 42 -14.46 -7.97 -4.87
C GLN A 42 -14.68 -7.79 -6.39
N LEU A 43 -13.77 -7.09 -7.08
CA LEU A 43 -13.85 -6.90 -8.53
C LEU A 43 -13.60 -8.17 -9.34
N LYS A 44 -12.87 -9.15 -8.79
CA LYS A 44 -12.62 -10.44 -9.45
C LYS A 44 -13.77 -11.43 -9.28
N GLU A 45 -14.56 -11.27 -8.22
CA GLU A 45 -15.72 -12.10 -7.93
C GLU A 45 -16.99 -11.65 -8.67
N ALA A 46 -16.96 -10.47 -9.31
CA ALA A 46 -18.05 -9.90 -10.11
C ALA A 46 -17.99 -10.33 -11.59
#